data_AF-A0A1G8MBK4-F1
#
_entry.id   AF-A0A1G8MBK4-F1
#
_cell.length_a   1.000
_cell.length_b   1.000
_cell.length_c   1.000
_cell.angle_alpha   90.00
_cell.angle_beta   90.00
_cell.angle_gamma   90.00
#
_symmetry.space_group_name_H-M   'P 1'
#
loop_
_entity.id
_entity.type
_entity.pdbx_description
1 polymer ?
#
loop_
_entity_poly.entity_id
_entity_poly.type
_entity_poly.pdbx_seq_one_letter_code
_entity_poly.pdbx_strand_id
1 'polypeptide(L)'
;MKKIFTSLAVLFFAATAFSQVITQSSTPTVIATSGSVACGNSTAGYTADNSYLRVFKLSDYGISYAYKITNIAFGVQTANNAFPVDVTVYNWTGGTFPTGTPTELATVPVNLTAASAGTVVNTGATLNANVPAGGTFVVEIFHDGTNTTPPQQFYMGTNAGAQTGPSYIVSETCSILTPTATGTGALASFASARWVMTITGQNATLGTTEVINSRDLQIYPNPVKDVLKFKFSNNLKSESIEIYDLSGRAITSINNSKNVNEVNMSSYQKGNYVLRVKASDGKVYIQKIIKE
;
A
#
# COMPACT_ATOMS: atom_id res chain seq x y z
N MET A 1 18.52 -48.05 24.92
CA MET A 1 19.14 -46.84 24.31
C MET A 1 18.02 -45.89 23.89
N LYS A 2 17.83 -44.79 24.64
CA LYS A 2 16.77 -43.80 24.40
C LYS A 2 17.13 -42.97 23.16
N LYS A 3 16.28 -42.99 22.13
CA LYS A 3 16.42 -42.14 20.94
C LYS A 3 16.02 -40.71 21.31
N ILE A 4 17.00 -39.83 21.38
CA ILE A 4 16.80 -38.38 21.55
C ILE A 4 16.36 -37.83 20.19
N PHE A 5 15.09 -37.42 20.09
CA PHE A 5 14.58 -36.62 18.98
C PHE A 5 15.02 -35.16 19.21
N THR A 6 16.13 -34.75 18.61
CA THR A 6 16.46 -33.32 18.47
C THR A 6 15.56 -32.72 17.39
N SER A 7 14.47 -32.09 17.83
CA SER A 7 13.68 -31.16 17.03
C SER A 7 14.55 -29.96 16.66
N LEU A 8 14.98 -29.88 15.41
CA LEU A 8 15.66 -28.70 14.88
C LEU A 8 14.57 -27.67 14.56
N ALA A 9 14.45 -26.64 15.40
CA ALA A 9 13.57 -25.51 15.16
C ALA A 9 14.02 -24.79 13.87
N VAL A 10 13.28 -24.98 12.79
CA VAL A 10 13.38 -24.15 11.60
C VAL A 10 12.86 -22.77 12.00
N LEU A 11 13.75 -21.79 12.09
CA LEU A 11 13.37 -20.39 12.25
C LEU A 11 12.68 -19.94 10.96
N PHE A 12 11.35 -20.01 10.96
CA PHE A 12 10.52 -19.35 9.97
C PHE A 12 10.64 -17.84 10.21
N PHE A 13 11.36 -17.13 9.34
CA PHE A 13 11.14 -15.69 9.17
C PHE A 13 9.79 -15.54 8.47
N ALA A 14 8.70 -15.62 9.24
CA ALA A 14 7.46 -15.03 8.82
C ALA A 14 7.71 -13.52 8.73
N ALA A 15 7.73 -12.98 7.51
CA ALA A 15 7.69 -11.53 7.33
C ALA A 15 6.35 -11.06 7.90
N THR A 16 6.36 -10.61 9.15
CA THR A 16 5.20 -10.06 9.81
C THR A 16 4.85 -8.75 9.12
N ALA A 17 3.67 -8.71 8.49
CA ALA A 17 3.11 -7.45 8.03
C ALA A 17 2.78 -6.62 9.26
N PHE A 18 3.46 -5.49 9.42
CA PHE A 18 3.12 -4.54 10.48
C PHE A 18 2.37 -3.38 9.85
N SER A 19 1.16 -3.15 10.31
CA SER A 19 0.39 -1.98 9.95
C SER A 19 0.83 -0.80 10.81
N GLN A 20 1.02 0.35 10.17
CA GLN A 20 1.26 1.62 10.83
C GLN A 20 0.21 2.61 10.35
N VAL A 21 -0.19 3.51 11.25
CA VAL A 21 -1.12 4.59 10.96
C VAL A 21 -0.39 5.90 11.20
N ILE A 22 -0.42 6.79 10.22
CA ILE A 22 0.22 8.10 10.28
C ILE A 22 -0.81 9.21 10.04
N THR A 23 -0.66 10.31 10.76
CA THR A 23 -1.51 11.49 10.61
C THR A 23 -0.70 12.74 10.96
N GLN A 24 -1.18 13.89 10.48
CA GLN A 24 -0.66 15.20 10.86
C GLN A 24 -1.65 15.97 11.73
N SER A 25 -2.73 15.34 12.19
CA SER A 25 -3.79 15.97 12.98
C SER A 25 -3.76 15.45 14.41
N SER A 26 -3.76 16.33 15.42
CA SER A 26 -3.77 15.91 16.83
C SER A 26 -5.08 15.25 17.26
N THR A 27 -6.18 15.57 16.58
CA THR A 27 -7.52 14.98 16.82
C THR A 27 -8.08 14.41 15.50
N PRO A 28 -7.58 13.27 15.02
CA PRO A 28 -7.88 12.77 13.68
C PRO A 28 -9.30 12.18 13.51
N THR A 29 -10.08 12.12 14.58
CA THR A 29 -11.43 11.51 14.59
C THR A 29 -12.56 12.53 14.81
N VAL A 30 -12.22 13.78 15.15
CA VAL A 30 -13.20 14.83 15.46
C VAL A 30 -13.19 15.85 14.34
N ILE A 31 -14.36 16.13 13.77
CA ILE A 31 -14.53 17.12 12.71
C ILE A 31 -15.25 18.36 13.26
N ALA A 32 -14.66 19.53 13.04
CA ALA A 32 -15.27 20.80 13.39
C ALA A 32 -16.41 21.13 12.42
N THR A 33 -17.44 21.82 12.93
CA THR A 33 -18.61 22.27 12.15
C THR A 33 -18.32 23.48 11.26
N SER A 34 -17.16 24.11 11.44
CA SER A 34 -16.73 25.30 10.70
C SER A 34 -15.19 25.36 10.65
N GLY A 35 -14.66 26.29 9.84
CA GLY A 35 -13.23 26.56 9.75
C GLY A 35 -12.56 25.98 8.51
N SER A 36 -13.27 25.22 7.68
CA SER A 36 -12.82 24.84 6.34
C SER A 36 -12.93 25.98 5.33
N VAL A 37 -12.29 25.80 4.18
CA VAL A 37 -12.28 26.72 3.05
C VAL A 37 -12.38 25.91 1.76
N ALA A 38 -13.09 26.44 0.77
CA ALA A 38 -13.20 25.89 -0.57
C ALA A 38 -13.42 27.04 -1.55
N CYS A 39 -12.93 26.89 -2.77
CA CYS A 39 -13.38 27.69 -3.90
C CYS A 39 -14.82 27.30 -4.28
N GLY A 40 -15.66 28.28 -4.60
CA GLY A 40 -17.01 28.03 -5.06
C GLY A 40 -17.98 29.15 -4.71
N ASN A 41 -19.27 28.86 -4.79
CA ASN A 41 -20.33 29.79 -4.44
C ASN A 41 -21.30 29.11 -3.48
N SER A 42 -21.09 29.38 -2.18
CA SER A 42 -21.91 28.81 -1.11
C SER A 42 -23.38 29.22 -1.20
N THR A 43 -23.68 30.41 -1.72
CA THR A 43 -25.04 30.90 -1.93
C THR A 43 -25.75 30.14 -3.06
N ALA A 44 -25.01 29.77 -4.12
CA ALA A 44 -25.50 28.91 -5.20
C ALA A 44 -25.44 27.41 -4.85
N GLY A 45 -24.92 27.04 -3.68
CA GLY A 45 -24.91 25.68 -3.18
C GLY A 45 -23.87 24.75 -3.83
N TYR A 46 -22.76 25.29 -4.35
CA TYR A 46 -21.68 24.47 -4.90
C TYR A 46 -20.28 24.89 -4.43
N THR A 47 -19.35 23.92 -4.49
CA THR A 47 -17.90 24.15 -4.48
C THR A 47 -17.35 23.85 -5.86
N ALA A 48 -16.44 24.67 -6.37
CA ALA A 48 -15.80 24.48 -7.67
C ALA A 48 -14.73 23.39 -7.63
N ASP A 49 -13.81 23.36 -8.60
CA ASP A 49 -12.63 22.52 -8.60
C ASP A 49 -11.76 22.84 -7.37
N ASN A 50 -11.63 21.87 -6.47
CA ASN A 50 -10.80 21.98 -5.29
C ASN A 50 -9.96 20.72 -5.11
N SER A 51 -8.65 20.89 -5.17
CA SER A 51 -7.69 19.90 -4.72
C SER A 51 -7.28 20.20 -3.29
N TYR A 52 -7.62 19.31 -2.38
CA TYR A 52 -7.27 19.40 -0.96
C TYR A 52 -6.08 18.50 -0.66
N LEU A 53 -4.90 19.08 -0.43
CA LEU A 53 -3.65 18.33 -0.33
C LEU A 53 -3.02 18.32 1.06
N ARG A 54 -2.40 17.19 1.40
CA ARG A 54 -1.39 17.07 2.46
C ARG A 54 -0.18 16.26 1.99
N VAL A 55 0.98 16.59 2.56
CA VAL A 55 2.27 16.01 2.19
C VAL A 55 2.82 15.20 3.35
N PHE A 56 3.22 13.96 3.11
CA PHE A 56 3.77 13.06 4.11
C PHE A 56 5.16 12.59 3.69
N LYS A 57 6.12 12.73 4.60
CA LYS A 57 7.47 12.18 4.43
C LYS A 57 7.63 10.99 5.37
N LEU A 58 7.94 9.81 4.82
CA LEU A 58 7.97 8.57 5.59
C LEU A 58 8.96 8.62 6.78
N SER A 59 10.09 9.32 6.61
CA SER A 59 11.09 9.48 7.67
C SER A 59 10.57 10.18 8.92
N ASP A 60 9.58 11.06 8.80
CA ASP A 60 9.04 11.83 9.91
C ASP A 60 8.24 10.94 10.89
N TYR A 61 7.89 9.73 10.43
CA TYR A 61 7.17 8.71 11.18
C TYR A 61 8.02 7.47 11.49
N GLY A 62 9.34 7.56 11.28
CA GLY A 62 10.25 6.43 11.46
C GLY A 62 10.06 5.29 10.44
N ILE A 63 9.37 5.54 9.32
CA ILE A 63 9.15 4.55 8.28
C ILE A 63 10.33 4.57 7.31
N SER A 64 11.18 3.53 7.39
CA SER A 64 12.36 3.36 6.53
C SER A 64 12.18 2.31 5.43
N TYR A 65 10.98 1.75 5.30
CA TYR A 65 10.62 0.72 4.33
C TYR A 65 9.59 1.25 3.32
N ALA A 66 9.39 0.54 2.22
CA ALA A 66 8.35 0.88 1.26
C ALA A 66 6.97 0.75 1.91
N TYR A 67 6.17 1.81 1.88
CA TYR A 67 4.92 1.91 2.60
C TYR A 67 3.74 1.68 1.65
N LYS A 68 3.10 0.51 1.78
CA LYS A 68 1.89 0.17 1.04
C LYS A 68 0.69 0.77 1.77
N ILE A 69 0.17 1.87 1.25
CA ILE A 69 -1.04 2.52 1.73
C ILE A 69 -2.23 1.65 1.34
N THR A 70 -3.03 1.28 2.34
CA THR A 70 -4.21 0.42 2.18
C THR A 70 -5.52 1.13 2.50
N ASN A 71 -5.46 2.25 3.21
CA ASN A 71 -6.63 3.05 3.50
C ASN A 71 -6.26 4.50 3.80
N ILE A 72 -7.03 5.43 3.24
CA ILE A 72 -6.98 6.84 3.60
C ILE A 72 -8.31 7.20 4.20
N ALA A 73 -8.28 7.73 5.42
CA ALA A 73 -9.43 8.30 6.09
C ALA A 73 -9.33 9.82 6.09
N PHE A 74 -10.41 10.52 5.76
CA PHE A 74 -10.45 11.98 5.72
C PHE A 74 -11.75 12.52 6.31
N GLY A 75 -11.67 13.73 6.86
CA GLY A 75 -12.82 14.41 7.42
C GLY A 75 -13.71 15.03 6.36
N VAL A 76 -15.01 15.12 6.63
CA VAL A 76 -15.98 15.84 5.80
C VAL A 76 -16.69 16.88 6.67
N GLN A 77 -16.51 18.18 6.39
CA GLN A 77 -17.26 19.23 7.08
C GLN A 77 -18.66 19.35 6.47
N THR A 78 -18.74 19.35 5.15
CA THR A 78 -19.99 19.51 4.40
C THR A 78 -19.97 18.62 3.17
N ALA A 79 -21.06 17.90 2.96
CA ALA A 79 -21.43 17.26 1.71
C ALA A 79 -22.94 17.43 1.59
N ASN A 80 -23.45 18.10 0.57
CA ASN A 80 -24.88 18.43 0.48
C ASN A 80 -25.73 17.37 -0.22
N ASN A 81 -25.11 16.51 -1.01
CA ASN A 81 -25.74 15.52 -1.89
C ASN A 81 -24.93 14.23 -1.94
N ALA A 82 -25.41 13.24 -2.69
CA ALA A 82 -24.62 12.05 -2.99
C ALA A 82 -23.74 12.32 -4.22
N PHE A 83 -22.41 12.24 -4.04
CA PHE A 83 -21.43 12.43 -5.11
C PHE A 83 -20.08 11.80 -4.74
N PRO A 84 -19.28 11.37 -5.72
CA PRO A 84 -17.91 10.93 -5.45
C PRO A 84 -16.98 12.13 -5.23
N VAL A 85 -15.96 11.90 -4.41
CA VAL A 85 -14.71 12.67 -4.42
C VAL A 85 -13.58 11.73 -4.81
N ASP A 86 -12.60 12.23 -5.55
CA ASP A 86 -11.45 11.43 -5.96
C ASP A 86 -10.35 11.53 -4.91
N VAL A 87 -9.83 10.39 -4.47
CA VAL A 87 -8.71 10.31 -3.52
C VAL A 87 -7.50 9.80 -4.26
N THR A 88 -6.52 10.68 -4.48
CA THR A 88 -5.34 10.39 -5.26
C THR A 88 -4.08 10.44 -4.41
N VAL A 89 -3.19 9.48 -4.62
CA VAL A 89 -1.87 9.42 -3.98
C VAL A 89 -0.80 9.62 -5.02
N TYR A 90 0.06 10.61 -4.80
CA TYR A 90 1.22 10.87 -5.65
C TYR A 90 2.50 10.55 -4.91
N ASN A 91 3.42 9.81 -5.56
CA ASN A 91 4.82 9.84 -5.18
C ASN A 91 5.41 11.20 -5.57
N TRP A 92 6.15 11.83 -4.67
CA TRP A 92 6.72 13.14 -4.90
C TRP A 92 8.24 13.07 -4.98
N THR A 93 8.80 13.45 -6.13
CA THR A 93 10.24 13.40 -6.40
C THR A 93 10.73 14.71 -7.04
N GLY A 94 12.02 14.84 -7.30
CA GLY A 94 12.55 15.99 -8.05
C GLY A 94 12.56 17.34 -7.33
N GLY A 95 12.17 17.40 -6.04
CA GLY A 95 12.22 18.63 -5.25
C GLY A 95 11.37 18.56 -3.98
N THR A 96 11.42 19.63 -3.18
CA THR A 96 10.50 19.82 -2.06
C THR A 96 9.14 20.30 -2.57
N PHE A 97 8.06 19.76 -2.02
CA PHE A 97 6.72 20.28 -2.32
C PHE A 97 6.65 21.80 -2.01
N PRO A 98 6.05 22.64 -2.87
CA PRO A 98 5.23 22.30 -4.05
C PRO A 98 5.97 22.28 -5.41
N THR A 99 7.29 22.43 -5.45
CA THR A 99 8.05 22.63 -6.71
C THR A 99 8.69 21.34 -7.27
N GLY A 100 8.26 20.17 -6.82
CA GLY A 100 8.71 18.86 -7.33
C GLY A 100 7.78 18.27 -8.39
N THR A 101 7.98 17.00 -8.68
CA THR A 101 7.26 16.24 -9.71
C THR A 101 6.37 15.18 -9.07
N PRO A 102 5.03 15.28 -9.23
CA PRO A 102 4.12 14.22 -8.85
C PRO A 102 4.20 13.06 -9.84
N THR A 103 4.11 11.83 -9.32
CA THR A 103 3.79 10.63 -10.09
C THR A 103 2.63 9.93 -9.42
N GLU A 104 1.51 9.80 -10.11
CA GLU A 104 0.33 9.13 -9.55
C GLU A 104 0.64 7.66 -9.23
N LEU A 105 0.29 7.22 -8.03
CA LEU A 105 0.42 5.84 -7.57
C LEU A 105 -0.92 5.12 -7.58
N ALA A 106 -2.00 5.81 -7.19
CA ALA A 106 -3.36 5.30 -7.22
C ALA A 106 -4.37 6.46 -7.11
N THR A 107 -5.54 6.25 -7.70
CA THR A 107 -6.72 7.10 -7.50
C THR A 107 -7.94 6.21 -7.24
N VAL A 108 -8.78 6.57 -6.27
CA VAL A 108 -10.03 5.86 -5.97
C VAL A 108 -11.15 6.85 -5.63
N PRO A 109 -12.38 6.63 -6.11
CA PRO A 109 -13.52 7.45 -5.72
C PRO A 109 -14.03 7.04 -4.33
N VAL A 110 -14.45 8.03 -3.54
CA VAL A 110 -15.19 7.84 -2.29
C VAL A 110 -16.54 8.53 -2.42
N ASN A 111 -17.62 7.73 -2.41
CA ASN A 111 -18.98 8.25 -2.49
C ASN A 111 -19.38 8.88 -1.16
N LEU A 112 -19.61 10.19 -1.17
CA LEU A 112 -20.16 10.94 -0.05
C LEU A 112 -21.68 10.99 -0.12
N THR A 113 -22.28 11.29 1.02
CA THR A 113 -23.72 11.62 1.14
C THR A 113 -23.88 12.77 2.12
N ALA A 114 -25.10 13.31 2.26
CA ALA A 114 -25.40 14.28 3.31
C ALA A 114 -25.08 13.76 4.73
N ALA A 115 -25.15 12.44 4.95
CA ALA A 115 -24.79 11.81 6.23
C ALA A 115 -23.28 11.77 6.49
N SER A 116 -22.44 12.05 5.48
CA SER A 116 -20.98 12.13 5.65
C SER A 116 -20.57 13.41 6.40
N ALA A 117 -21.39 14.46 6.41
CA ALA A 117 -21.07 15.73 7.07
C ALA A 117 -20.81 15.54 8.59
N GLY A 118 -19.71 16.12 9.07
CA GLY A 118 -19.26 16.00 10.46
C GLY A 118 -18.59 14.67 10.81
N THR A 119 -18.33 13.79 9.82
CA THR A 119 -17.75 12.47 10.04
C THR A 119 -16.39 12.30 9.36
N VAL A 120 -15.69 11.22 9.70
CA VAL A 120 -14.53 10.74 8.96
C VAL A 120 -14.97 9.59 8.06
N VAL A 121 -14.76 9.75 6.75
CA VAL A 121 -14.98 8.70 5.76
C VAL A 121 -13.65 8.09 5.36
N ASN A 122 -13.67 6.97 4.63
CA ASN A 122 -12.44 6.31 4.21
C ASN A 122 -12.57 5.65 2.83
N THR A 123 -11.44 5.40 2.20
CA THR A 123 -11.35 4.72 0.90
C THR A 123 -11.74 3.24 0.99
N GLY A 124 -11.75 2.64 2.18
CA GLY A 124 -11.89 1.21 2.35
C GLY A 124 -10.70 0.45 1.73
N ALA A 125 -10.92 -0.82 1.39
CA ALA A 125 -9.87 -1.72 0.88
C ALA A 125 -9.53 -1.53 -0.61
N THR A 126 -10.12 -0.55 -1.29
CA THR A 126 -9.93 -0.32 -2.74
C THR A 126 -8.62 0.39 -3.05
N LEU A 127 -8.10 1.18 -2.10
CA LEU A 127 -6.86 1.92 -2.30
C LEU A 127 -5.65 1.00 -2.09
N ASN A 128 -4.75 0.99 -3.06
CA ASN A 128 -3.48 0.30 -2.97
C ASN A 128 -2.40 1.13 -3.67
N ALA A 129 -1.65 1.92 -2.89
CA ALA A 129 -0.55 2.74 -3.37
C ALA A 129 0.76 2.33 -2.68
N ASN A 130 1.82 2.09 -3.46
CA ASN A 130 3.12 1.71 -2.93
C ASN A 130 4.10 2.88 -2.94
N VAL A 131 4.34 3.49 -1.78
CA VAL A 131 5.32 4.58 -1.65
C VAL A 131 6.71 3.96 -1.41
N PRO A 132 7.74 4.30 -2.21
CA PRO A 132 9.10 3.80 -1.98
C PRO A 132 9.65 4.14 -0.59
N ALA A 133 10.59 3.31 -0.10
CA ALA A 133 11.25 3.53 1.17
C ALA A 133 11.90 4.93 1.25
N GLY A 134 11.67 5.65 2.35
CA GLY A 134 12.15 7.02 2.53
C GLY A 134 11.47 8.07 1.63
N GLY A 135 10.45 7.67 0.86
CA GLY A 135 9.73 8.53 -0.06
C GLY A 135 8.94 9.65 0.64
N THR A 136 8.64 10.68 -0.14
CA THR A 136 7.63 11.69 0.17
C THR A 136 6.45 11.43 -0.74
N PHE A 137 5.24 11.49 -0.20
CA PHE A 137 4.02 11.35 -0.99
C PHE A 137 3.02 12.45 -0.65
N VAL A 138 2.15 12.74 -1.60
CA VAL A 138 1.07 13.71 -1.48
C VAL A 138 -0.25 12.96 -1.57
N VAL A 139 -1.17 13.31 -0.68
CA VAL A 139 -2.56 12.86 -0.76
C VAL A 139 -3.39 14.05 -1.20
N GLU A 140 -4.15 13.85 -2.27
CA GLU A 140 -5.13 14.80 -2.79
C GLU A 140 -6.52 14.22 -2.60
N ILE A 141 -7.44 15.04 -2.11
CA ILE A 141 -8.88 14.82 -2.24
C ILE A 141 -9.38 15.86 -3.23
N PHE A 142 -9.90 15.43 -4.37
CA PHE A 142 -10.39 16.30 -5.42
C PHE A 142 -11.90 16.22 -5.55
N HIS A 143 -12.52 17.37 -5.79
CA HIS A 143 -13.93 17.45 -6.18
C HIS A 143 -14.16 18.72 -7.01
N ASP A 144 -15.00 18.61 -8.03
CA ASP A 144 -15.57 19.74 -8.74
C ASP A 144 -17.10 19.60 -8.79
N GLY A 145 -17.79 20.48 -8.05
CA GLY A 145 -19.23 20.54 -8.01
C GLY A 145 -19.83 21.59 -8.97
N THR A 146 -19.02 22.18 -9.85
CA THR A 146 -19.53 23.07 -10.89
C THR A 146 -20.36 22.31 -11.92
N ASN A 147 -21.40 22.96 -12.44
CA ASN A 147 -22.25 22.42 -13.51
C ASN A 147 -22.90 21.06 -13.21
N THR A 148 -22.98 20.65 -11.94
CA THR A 148 -23.69 19.43 -11.53
C THR A 148 -25.15 19.71 -11.24
N THR A 149 -26.01 18.72 -11.47
CA THR A 149 -27.44 18.78 -11.09
C THR A 149 -27.79 17.56 -10.23
N PRO A 150 -28.10 17.74 -8.92
CA PRO A 150 -28.11 19.00 -8.18
C PRO A 150 -26.70 19.61 -7.99
N PRO A 151 -26.57 20.91 -7.66
CA PRO A 151 -25.29 21.53 -7.30
C PRO A 151 -24.62 20.80 -6.14
N GLN A 152 -23.33 20.50 -6.26
CA GLN A 152 -22.59 19.72 -5.26
C GLN A 152 -21.67 20.62 -4.45
N GLN A 153 -21.77 20.51 -3.13
CA GLN A 153 -21.01 21.31 -2.18
C GLN A 153 -20.21 20.39 -1.29
N PHE A 154 -18.88 20.51 -1.34
CA PHE A 154 -17.95 19.71 -0.56
C PHE A 154 -16.92 20.58 0.16
N TYR A 155 -16.94 20.55 1.49
CA TYR A 155 -15.90 21.13 2.32
C TYR A 155 -15.18 20.02 3.08
N MET A 156 -13.85 19.96 2.92
CA MET A 156 -13.01 19.05 3.69
C MET A 156 -13.15 19.30 5.20
N GLY A 157 -13.22 18.23 5.97
CA GLY A 157 -13.32 18.26 7.42
C GLY A 157 -12.06 18.80 8.06
N THR A 158 -12.22 19.75 8.98
CA THR A 158 -11.13 20.33 9.77
C THR A 158 -11.26 19.94 11.22
N ASN A 159 -10.29 20.28 12.07
CA ASN A 159 -10.45 20.20 13.51
C ASN A 159 -9.81 21.40 14.22
N ALA A 160 -10.20 21.63 15.47
CA ALA A 160 -9.63 22.69 16.31
C ALA A 160 -8.21 22.35 16.84
N GLY A 161 -7.78 21.10 16.65
CA GLY A 161 -6.49 20.59 17.08
C GLY A 161 -5.30 21.21 16.35
N ALA A 162 -4.11 20.93 16.87
CA ALA A 162 -2.87 21.29 16.21
C ALA A 162 -2.62 20.37 15.00
N GLN A 163 -1.87 20.88 14.03
CA GLN A 163 -1.35 20.08 12.93
C GLN A 163 0.18 20.08 12.91
N THR A 164 0.79 18.96 12.56
CA THR A 164 2.25 18.84 12.41
C THR A 164 2.71 19.06 10.96
N GLY A 165 1.77 19.19 10.03
CA GLY A 165 2.01 19.57 8.64
C GLY A 165 0.88 20.47 8.12
N PRO A 166 1.20 21.38 7.18
CA PRO A 166 0.21 22.29 6.59
C PRO A 166 -0.79 21.56 5.68
N SER A 167 -1.95 22.18 5.49
CA SER A 167 -2.96 21.84 4.48
C SER A 167 -2.83 22.79 3.30
N TYR A 168 -2.94 22.29 2.06
CA TYR A 168 -2.75 23.10 0.84
C TYR A 168 -3.92 22.98 -0.11
N ILE A 169 -4.41 24.09 -0.67
CA ILE A 169 -5.44 24.06 -1.71
C ILE A 169 -4.87 24.41 -3.08
N VAL A 170 -5.42 23.81 -4.12
CA VAL A 170 -5.33 24.26 -5.52
C VAL A 170 -6.75 24.40 -6.05
N SER A 171 -7.00 25.45 -6.82
CA SER A 171 -8.26 25.68 -7.53
C SER A 171 -8.02 26.66 -8.67
N GLU A 172 -8.24 26.21 -9.90
CA GLU A 172 -8.18 27.04 -11.10
C GLU A 172 -9.27 28.11 -11.08
N THR A 173 -10.49 27.76 -10.66
CA THR A 173 -11.61 28.71 -10.55
C THR A 173 -11.28 29.90 -9.66
N CYS A 174 -10.52 29.68 -8.58
CA CYS A 174 -10.08 30.75 -7.68
C CYS A 174 -8.68 31.29 -8.00
N SER A 175 -8.09 30.93 -9.15
CA SER A 175 -6.74 31.35 -9.56
C SER A 175 -5.62 30.94 -8.57
N ILE A 176 -5.85 29.88 -7.78
CA ILE A 176 -4.85 29.26 -6.91
C ILE A 176 -4.19 28.13 -7.71
N LEU A 177 -3.24 28.50 -8.58
CA LEU A 177 -2.64 27.60 -9.57
C LEU A 177 -1.46 26.77 -9.06
N THR A 178 -1.02 27.04 -7.83
CA THR A 178 0.04 26.27 -7.15
C THR A 178 -0.43 25.94 -5.74
N PRO A 179 -0.09 24.75 -5.20
CA PRO A 179 -0.52 24.37 -3.85
C PRO A 179 -0.17 25.44 -2.83
N THR A 180 -1.19 26.09 -2.28
CA THR A 180 -1.04 27.22 -1.36
C THR A 180 -1.50 26.80 0.02
N ALA A 181 -0.62 26.97 1.01
CA ALA A 181 -0.92 26.56 2.38
C ALA A 181 -2.01 27.43 3.00
N THR A 182 -2.94 26.81 3.72
CA THR A 182 -3.96 27.53 4.49
C THR A 182 -3.29 28.40 5.56
N GLY A 183 -3.80 29.62 5.77
CA GLY A 183 -3.18 30.60 6.65
C GLY A 183 -1.99 31.36 6.04
N THR A 184 -1.72 31.22 4.73
CA THR A 184 -0.65 31.93 4.03
C THR A 184 -1.14 32.59 2.75
N GLY A 185 -0.47 33.65 2.28
CA GLY A 185 -0.75 34.30 1.00
C GLY A 185 -2.24 34.67 0.83
N ALA A 186 -2.83 34.29 -0.31
CA ALA A 186 -4.26 34.48 -0.60
C ALA A 186 -5.20 33.76 0.39
N LEU A 187 -4.68 32.85 1.21
CA LEU A 187 -5.41 32.08 2.21
C LEU A 187 -5.10 32.49 3.66
N ALA A 188 -4.50 33.67 3.89
CA ALA A 188 -4.12 34.15 5.22
C ALA A 188 -5.26 34.09 6.25
N SER A 189 -6.49 34.36 5.81
CA SER A 189 -7.69 34.34 6.67
C SER A 189 -8.22 32.94 7.00
N PHE A 190 -7.62 31.87 6.45
CA PHE A 190 -8.11 30.50 6.58
C PHE A 190 -7.16 29.60 7.38
N ALA A 191 -6.42 30.14 8.35
CA ALA A 191 -5.50 29.36 9.19
C ALA A 191 -6.17 28.24 10.03
N SER A 192 -7.50 28.28 10.16
CA SER A 192 -8.32 27.22 10.77
C SER A 192 -8.55 26.02 9.85
N ALA A 193 -8.29 26.15 8.53
CA ALA A 193 -8.52 25.09 7.56
C ALA A 193 -7.41 24.03 7.62
N ARG A 194 -7.45 23.25 8.70
CA ARG A 194 -6.52 22.17 9.04
C ARG A 194 -7.18 20.85 8.72
N TRP A 195 -7.09 20.40 7.48
CA TRP A 195 -7.88 19.25 7.05
C TRP A 195 -7.40 17.96 7.71
N VAL A 196 -8.36 17.13 8.07
CA VAL A 196 -8.11 15.87 8.75
C VAL A 196 -7.85 14.78 7.72
N MET A 197 -6.66 14.18 7.77
CA MET A 197 -6.29 13.00 7.00
C MET A 197 -5.51 12.02 7.88
N THR A 198 -5.82 10.74 7.74
CA THR A 198 -5.13 9.63 8.41
C THR A 198 -4.84 8.55 7.38
N ILE A 199 -3.57 8.14 7.31
CA ILE A 199 -3.08 7.20 6.32
C ILE A 199 -2.73 5.90 7.03
N THR A 200 -3.45 4.85 6.71
CA THR A 200 -3.13 3.49 7.14
C THR A 200 -2.37 2.80 6.03
N GLY A 201 -1.24 2.23 6.40
CA GLY A 201 -0.43 1.42 5.51
C GLY A 201 0.29 0.32 6.27
N GLN A 202 1.09 -0.42 5.52
CA GLN A 202 1.90 -1.51 6.01
C GLN A 202 3.20 -1.56 5.23
N ASN A 203 4.17 -2.33 5.73
CA ASN A 203 5.34 -2.64 4.92
C ASN A 203 4.91 -3.31 3.61
N ALA A 204 5.37 -2.75 2.50
CA ALA A 204 5.22 -3.35 1.19
C ALA A 204 6.17 -4.54 1.11
N THR A 205 5.71 -5.71 1.55
CA THR A 205 6.32 -6.97 1.16
C THR A 205 6.11 -7.13 -0.34
N LEU A 206 7.18 -6.89 -1.12
CA LEU A 206 7.25 -7.26 -2.53
C LEU A 206 6.92 -8.75 -2.66
N GLY A 207 5.69 -9.05 -3.09
CA GLY A 207 5.21 -10.39 -3.41
C GLY A 207 5.38 -11.42 -2.30
N THR A 208 4.31 -11.69 -1.55
CA THR A 208 4.18 -13.06 -1.05
C THR A 208 3.98 -13.95 -2.27
N THR A 209 5.04 -14.55 -2.81
CA THR A 209 4.87 -15.89 -3.35
C THR A 209 4.26 -16.67 -2.21
N GLU A 210 2.96 -16.97 -2.29
CA GLU A 210 2.31 -17.86 -1.33
C GLU A 210 3.15 -19.14 -1.33
N VAL A 211 3.94 -19.31 -0.27
CA VAL A 211 4.68 -20.54 -0.03
C VAL A 211 3.63 -21.51 0.49
N ILE A 212 3.00 -22.25 -0.42
CA ILE A 212 2.04 -23.27 -0.03
C ILE A 212 2.84 -24.46 0.52
N ASN A 213 2.42 -24.90 1.71
CA ASN A 213 2.92 -26.08 2.37
C ASN A 213 2.94 -27.31 1.45
N SER A 214 3.95 -28.14 1.68
CA SER A 214 4.46 -29.29 0.92
C SER A 214 3.49 -30.36 0.37
N ARG A 215 2.17 -30.32 0.62
CA ARG A 215 1.25 -31.41 0.24
C ARG A 215 0.94 -31.45 -1.27
N ASP A 216 0.97 -30.30 -1.92
CA ASP A 216 0.61 -30.17 -3.34
C ASP A 216 1.80 -30.35 -4.29
N LEU A 217 3.00 -30.55 -3.74
CA LEU A 217 4.21 -30.89 -4.48
C LEU A 217 4.79 -32.18 -3.89
N GLN A 218 4.63 -33.29 -4.61
CA GLN A 218 5.20 -34.58 -4.26
C GLN A 218 6.60 -34.73 -4.85
N ILE A 219 7.53 -35.30 -4.09
CA ILE A 219 8.89 -35.60 -4.56
C ILE A 219 9.20 -37.08 -4.39
N TYR A 220 9.90 -37.67 -5.35
CA TYR A 220 10.28 -39.08 -5.31
C TYR A 220 11.46 -39.38 -6.25
N PRO A 221 12.32 -40.36 -5.91
CA PRO A 221 12.39 -40.99 -4.60
C PRO A 221 12.90 -39.99 -3.54
N ASN A 222 12.48 -40.15 -2.29
CA ASN A 222 13.04 -39.42 -1.16
C ASN A 222 13.16 -40.41 0.01
N PRO A 223 14.37 -40.88 0.37
CA PRO A 223 15.69 -40.39 -0.05
C PRO A 223 16.05 -40.62 -1.53
N VAL A 224 16.87 -39.74 -2.12
CA VAL A 224 17.30 -39.77 -3.52
C VAL A 224 18.78 -40.11 -3.65
N LYS A 225 19.16 -40.86 -4.70
CA LYS A 225 20.56 -41.13 -5.06
C LYS A 225 21.03 -40.27 -6.23
N ASP A 226 20.38 -40.38 -7.39
CA ASP A 226 20.87 -39.74 -8.61
C ASP A 226 19.90 -38.72 -9.20
N VAL A 227 18.63 -39.06 -9.36
CA VAL A 227 17.64 -38.17 -9.99
C VAL A 227 16.41 -38.04 -9.09
N LEU A 228 16.09 -36.80 -8.72
CA LEU A 228 14.88 -36.46 -7.98
C LEU A 228 13.79 -36.07 -8.97
N LYS A 229 12.62 -36.71 -8.88
CA LYS A 229 11.43 -36.31 -9.63
C LYS A 229 10.45 -35.60 -8.71
N PHE A 230 9.66 -34.70 -9.28
CA PHE A 230 8.59 -34.02 -8.56
C PHE A 230 7.31 -33.91 -9.40
N LYS A 231 6.17 -33.88 -8.73
CA LYS A 231 4.86 -33.79 -9.36
C LYS A 231 3.96 -32.87 -8.53
N PHE A 232 3.26 -31.97 -9.22
CA PHE A 232 2.18 -31.20 -8.62
C PHE A 232 0.91 -32.04 -8.50
N SER A 233 0.14 -31.87 -7.42
CA SER A 233 -1.18 -32.50 -7.26
C SER A 233 -2.16 -32.09 -8.36
N ASN A 234 -1.92 -30.92 -8.96
CA ASN A 234 -2.71 -30.33 -10.04
C ASN A 234 -1.91 -30.37 -11.35
N ASN A 235 -2.53 -30.08 -12.50
CA ASN A 235 -1.86 -30.00 -13.82
C ASN A 235 -0.95 -28.76 -14.00
N LEU A 236 -0.33 -28.30 -12.91
CA LEU A 236 0.57 -27.14 -12.91
C LEU A 236 1.91 -27.49 -13.56
N LYS A 237 2.53 -26.47 -14.16
CA LYS A 237 3.84 -26.58 -14.80
C LYS A 237 4.87 -25.84 -13.97
N SER A 238 6.09 -26.36 -13.93
CA SER A 238 7.24 -25.64 -13.38
C SER A 238 7.62 -24.47 -14.28
N GLU A 239 7.92 -23.33 -13.65
CA GLU A 239 8.47 -22.13 -14.29
C GLU A 239 9.94 -21.95 -13.92
N SER A 240 10.28 -22.18 -12.65
CA SER A 240 11.65 -22.20 -12.16
C SER A 240 11.82 -23.25 -11.07
N ILE A 241 13.04 -23.77 -10.96
CA ILE A 241 13.42 -24.81 -10.00
C ILE A 241 14.73 -24.38 -9.35
N GLU A 242 14.77 -24.43 -8.04
CA GLU A 242 15.96 -24.12 -7.26
C GLU A 242 16.20 -25.20 -6.21
N ILE A 243 17.46 -25.58 -6.01
CA ILE A 243 17.89 -26.45 -4.92
C ILE A 243 18.81 -25.66 -4.01
N TYR A 244 18.53 -25.69 -2.72
CA TYR A 244 19.33 -25.05 -1.69
C TYR A 244 19.95 -26.10 -0.75
N ASP A 245 21.17 -25.83 -0.29
CA ASP A 245 21.73 -26.53 0.86
C ASP A 245 21.21 -25.95 2.19
N LEU A 246 21.57 -26.57 3.32
CA LEU A 246 21.12 -26.11 4.65
C LEU A 246 21.68 -24.74 5.06
N SER A 247 22.69 -24.22 4.37
CA SER A 247 23.22 -22.87 4.61
C SER A 247 22.45 -21.79 3.83
N GLY A 248 21.44 -22.18 3.05
CA GLY A 248 20.67 -21.27 2.19
C GLY A 248 21.38 -20.93 0.88
N ARG A 249 22.50 -21.59 0.56
CA ARG A 249 23.20 -21.39 -0.70
C ARG A 249 22.49 -22.19 -1.80
N ALA A 250 22.17 -21.51 -2.90
CA ALA A 250 21.62 -22.15 -4.10
C ALA A 250 22.69 -23.03 -4.78
N ILE A 251 22.44 -24.33 -4.85
CA ILE A 251 23.28 -25.33 -5.51
C ILE A 251 22.90 -25.49 -6.97
N THR A 252 21.62 -25.31 -7.30
CA THR A 252 21.13 -25.33 -8.68
C THR A 252 20.01 -24.33 -8.83
N SER A 253 20.00 -23.62 -9.95
CA SER A 253 18.95 -22.71 -10.36
C SER A 253 18.67 -22.95 -11.84
N ILE A 254 17.45 -23.39 -12.14
CA ILE A 254 16.96 -23.60 -13.50
C ILE A 254 15.81 -22.62 -13.71
N ASN A 255 16.05 -21.65 -14.59
CA ASN A 255 15.07 -20.65 -15.00
C ASN A 255 14.42 -21.07 -16.33
N ASN A 256 13.15 -20.71 -16.54
CA ASN A 256 12.37 -21.06 -17.73
C ASN A 256 12.18 -22.58 -17.93
N SER A 257 12.01 -23.30 -16.82
CA SER A 257 11.90 -24.75 -16.72
C SER A 257 10.56 -25.29 -17.17
N LYS A 258 9.99 -24.77 -18.28
CA LYS A 258 8.63 -25.14 -18.71
C LYS A 258 8.52 -26.64 -18.93
N ASN A 259 7.79 -27.31 -18.04
CA ASN A 259 7.55 -28.76 -18.02
C ASN A 259 8.72 -29.64 -17.55
N VAL A 260 9.71 -29.08 -16.85
CA VAL A 260 10.75 -29.90 -16.20
C VAL A 260 10.20 -30.43 -14.88
N ASN A 261 10.26 -31.73 -14.67
CA ASN A 261 9.74 -32.40 -13.46
C ASN A 261 10.80 -33.26 -12.76
N GLU A 262 12.08 -33.06 -13.10
CA GLU A 262 13.18 -33.80 -12.52
C GLU A 262 14.45 -32.94 -12.37
N VAL A 263 15.28 -33.33 -11.41
CA VAL A 263 16.55 -32.67 -11.08
C VAL A 263 17.62 -33.74 -10.90
N ASN A 264 18.74 -33.60 -11.63
CA ASN A 264 19.90 -34.44 -11.43
C ASN A 264 20.66 -33.99 -10.16
N MET A 265 20.82 -34.93 -9.23
CA MET A 265 21.49 -34.76 -7.94
C MET A 265 22.68 -35.72 -7.76
N SER A 266 23.14 -36.42 -8.81
CA SER A 266 24.21 -37.43 -8.66
C SER A 266 25.53 -36.85 -8.14
N SER A 267 25.82 -35.59 -8.47
CA SER A 267 27.00 -34.86 -7.99
C SER A 267 26.87 -34.28 -6.58
N TYR A 268 25.69 -34.39 -5.96
CA TYR A 268 25.42 -33.76 -4.68
C TYR A 268 25.95 -34.63 -3.54
N GLN A 269 26.56 -33.98 -2.54
CA GLN A 269 26.99 -34.67 -1.34
C GLN A 269 25.80 -35.18 -0.52
N LYS A 270 26.00 -36.28 0.22
CA LYS A 270 24.99 -36.81 1.15
C LYS A 270 24.58 -35.74 2.15
N GLY A 271 23.28 -35.54 2.34
CA GLY A 271 22.81 -34.45 3.18
C GLY A 271 21.34 -34.08 2.96
N ASN A 272 20.91 -33.01 3.62
CA ASN A 272 19.57 -32.46 3.44
C ASN A 272 19.63 -31.26 2.49
N TYR A 273 18.64 -31.17 1.61
CA TYR A 273 18.48 -30.06 0.67
C TYR A 273 17.03 -29.58 0.67
N VAL A 274 16.79 -28.41 0.09
CA VAL A 274 15.46 -27.83 -0.10
C VAL A 274 15.21 -27.64 -1.59
N LEU A 275 14.16 -28.27 -2.10
CA LEU A 275 13.58 -28.01 -3.41
C LEU A 275 12.63 -26.82 -3.30
N ARG A 276 12.82 -25.82 -4.16
CA ARG A 276 11.88 -24.71 -4.36
C ARG A 276 11.46 -24.69 -5.83
N VAL A 277 10.16 -24.82 -6.10
CA VAL A 277 9.61 -24.78 -7.46
C VAL A 277 8.59 -23.66 -7.58
N LYS A 278 8.80 -22.74 -8.51
CA LYS A 278 7.76 -21.79 -8.92
C LYS A 278 6.89 -22.45 -9.98
N ALA A 279 5.58 -22.42 -9.81
CA ALA A 279 4.62 -23.03 -10.74
C ALA A 279 3.92 -21.98 -11.61
N SER A 280 3.21 -22.46 -12.64
CA SER A 280 2.49 -21.64 -13.63
C SER A 280 1.32 -20.81 -13.08
N ASP A 281 0.90 -21.06 -11.84
CA ASP A 281 -0.07 -20.24 -11.11
C ASP A 281 0.60 -19.08 -10.34
N GLY A 282 1.92 -18.92 -10.50
CA GLY A 282 2.72 -17.91 -9.82
C GLY A 282 3.11 -18.29 -8.38
N LYS A 283 2.64 -19.43 -7.85
CA LYS A 283 2.92 -19.86 -6.48
C LYS A 283 4.27 -20.58 -6.37
N VAL A 284 4.79 -20.64 -5.16
CA VAL A 284 6.05 -21.33 -4.86
C VAL A 284 5.77 -22.50 -3.92
N TYR A 285 6.28 -23.66 -4.32
CA TYR A 285 6.17 -24.90 -3.59
C TYR A 285 7.54 -25.31 -3.07
N ILE A 286 7.58 -25.79 -1.83
CA ILE A 286 8.84 -26.14 -1.16
C ILE A 286 8.77 -27.58 -0.62
N GLN A 287 9.84 -28.35 -0.83
CA GLN A 287 9.98 -29.71 -0.32
C GLN A 287 11.38 -30.00 0.20
N LYS A 288 11.46 -30.78 1.28
CA LYS A 288 12.74 -31.23 1.85
C LYS A 288 13.22 -32.50 1.15
N ILE A 289 14.45 -32.48 0.67
CA ILE A 289 15.11 -33.63 0.04
C ILE A 289 16.12 -34.24 1.01
N ILE A 290 16.19 -35.56 1.04
CA ILE A 290 17.22 -36.34 1.72
C ILE A 290 18.07 -37.02 0.65
N LYS A 291 19.36 -36.67 0.55
CA LYS A 291 20.32 -37.22 -0.42
C LYS A 291 21.18 -38.31 0.24
N GLU A 292 21.22 -39.49 -0.38
CA GLU A 292 22.04 -40.66 0.02
C GLU A 292 23.40 -40.76 -0.64
#